data_AF-A0A059KP51-F1
#
_entry.id   AF-A0A059KP51-F1
#
_cell.length_a   1.000
_cell.length_b   1.000
_cell.length_c   1.000
_cell.angle_alpha   90.00
_cell.angle_beta   90.00
_cell.angle_gamma   90.00
#
_symmetry.space_group_name_H-M   'P 1'
#
loop_
_entity.id
_entity.type
_entity.pdbx_description
1 polymer ?
#
loop_
_entity_poly.entity_id
_entity_poly.type
_entity_poly.pdbx_seq_one_letter_code
_entity_poly.pdbx_strand_id
1 'polypeptide(L)'
;MSKKIVIVHHSGYGHTAKVAAAVAEGAGAGASLLAIDAEGNLPEGGWEQLDAADAIVFGSPTYMGMVSWQFKKFADASSKAWFTRKWQDKLAAGFTNSASLYGDKHTTMSYLTTLAMQHGMLWVGAGMMPANTKASTRDDLNNLGMSAGLMTATPSDASVDEMVPGDLATARAFGARVAAAAARLA
;
A
#
# COMPACT_ATOMS: atom_id res chain seq x y z
N MET A 1 17.54 10.04 12.80
CA MET A 1 16.33 9.54 13.48
C MET A 1 15.65 8.51 12.58
N SER A 2 14.91 7.54 13.13
CA SER A 2 14.09 6.63 12.31
C SER A 2 13.01 7.44 11.58
N LYS A 3 12.80 7.15 10.29
CA LYS A 3 11.77 7.81 9.46
C LYS A 3 10.39 7.27 9.81
N LYS A 4 9.40 8.15 9.89
CA LYS A 4 8.00 7.81 10.20
C LYS A 4 7.30 7.37 8.93
N ILE A 5 6.87 6.11 8.89
CA ILE A 5 6.19 5.51 7.75
C ILE A 5 4.78 5.14 8.18
N VAL A 6 3.77 5.78 7.59
CA VAL A 6 2.37 5.50 7.92
C VAL A 6 1.75 4.67 6.80
N ILE A 7 1.23 3.50 7.15
CA ILE A 7 0.57 2.59 6.21
C ILE A 7 -0.93 2.76 6.40
N VAL A 8 -1.52 3.65 5.60
CA VAL A 8 -2.96 3.93 5.64
C VAL A 8 -3.70 2.98 4.72
N HIS A 9 -4.62 2.19 5.27
CA HIS A 9 -5.27 1.14 4.50
C HIS A 9 -6.74 0.91 4.85
N HIS A 10 -7.53 0.54 3.85
CA HIS A 10 -8.85 -0.06 4.06
C HIS A 10 -8.78 -1.57 3.80
N SER A 11 -9.57 -2.37 4.53
CA SER A 11 -9.63 -3.82 4.36
C SER A 11 -11.04 -4.35 4.61
N GLY A 12 -11.75 -4.76 3.54
CA GLY A 12 -13.12 -5.28 3.67
C GLY A 12 -13.22 -6.68 4.28
N TYR A 13 -12.27 -7.56 3.96
CA TYR A 13 -12.27 -8.98 4.39
C TYR A 13 -10.99 -9.41 5.11
N GLY A 14 -10.16 -8.47 5.58
CA GLY A 14 -8.93 -8.75 6.33
C GLY A 14 -7.66 -8.98 5.48
N HIS A 15 -7.76 -9.39 4.22
CA HIS A 15 -6.57 -9.66 3.38
C HIS A 15 -5.67 -8.42 3.22
N THR A 16 -6.25 -7.25 2.89
CA THR A 16 -5.46 -6.02 2.75
C THR A 16 -4.81 -5.60 4.07
N ALA A 17 -5.46 -5.84 5.21
CA ALA A 17 -4.86 -5.60 6.52
C ALA A 17 -3.68 -6.55 6.80
N LYS A 18 -3.76 -7.82 6.39
CA LYS A 18 -2.64 -8.77 6.50
C LYS A 18 -1.45 -8.36 5.61
N VAL A 19 -1.71 -7.84 4.41
CA VAL A 19 -0.66 -7.24 3.57
C VAL A 19 -0.07 -6.01 4.25
N ALA A 20 -0.91 -5.12 4.79
CA ALA A 20 -0.45 -3.92 5.50
C ALA A 20 0.49 -4.27 6.66
N ALA A 21 0.13 -5.29 7.46
CA ALA A 21 0.97 -5.79 8.55
C ALA A 21 2.32 -6.31 8.06
N ALA A 22 2.35 -7.07 6.95
CA ALA A 22 3.59 -7.54 6.35
C ALA A 22 4.45 -6.38 5.79
N VAL A 23 3.84 -5.35 5.21
CA VAL A 23 4.54 -4.12 4.80
C VAL A 23 5.13 -3.40 6.01
N ALA A 24 4.38 -3.29 7.11
CA ALA A 24 4.85 -2.68 8.36
C ALA A 24 6.03 -3.45 8.97
N GLU A 25 5.93 -4.79 9.01
CA GLU A 25 6.99 -5.69 9.47
C GLU A 25 8.28 -5.45 8.69
N GLY A 26 8.19 -5.38 7.36
CA GLY A 26 9.34 -5.10 6.49
C GLY A 26 9.93 -3.70 6.65
N ALA A 27 9.09 -2.69 6.88
CA ALA A 27 9.52 -1.31 7.09
C ALA A 27 10.18 -1.09 8.47
N GLY A 28 9.89 -1.95 9.45
CA GLY A 28 10.53 -1.95 10.77
C GLY A 28 9.94 -0.91 11.75
N ALA A 29 10.70 -0.57 12.79
CA ALA A 29 10.21 0.18 13.96
C ALA A 29 9.70 1.61 13.67
N GLY A 30 9.97 2.16 12.48
CA GLY A 30 9.44 3.46 12.04
C GLY A 30 8.03 3.38 11.45
N ALA A 31 7.47 2.17 11.28
CA ALA A 31 6.19 1.95 10.62
C ALA A 31 5.01 1.89 11.60
N SER A 32 3.90 2.52 11.24
CA SER A 32 2.61 2.39 11.93
C SER A 32 1.49 2.04 10.95
N LEU A 33 0.54 1.24 11.43
CA LEU A 33 -0.70 0.93 10.71
C LEU A 33 -1.77 1.97 11.03
N LEU A 34 -2.44 2.46 9.99
CA LEU A 34 -3.56 3.38 10.11
C LEU A 34 -4.75 2.83 9.32
N ALA A 35 -5.63 2.11 10.02
CA ALA A 35 -6.80 1.50 9.39
C ALA A 35 -7.90 2.55 9.13
N ILE A 36 -8.45 2.51 7.92
CA ILE A 36 -9.69 3.17 7.55
C ILE A 36 -10.84 2.25 7.94
N ASP A 37 -11.82 2.77 8.68
CA ASP A 37 -12.99 2.01 9.14
C ASP A 37 -13.95 1.63 7.99
N ALA A 38 -14.98 0.85 8.32
CA ALA A 38 -15.97 0.38 7.35
C ALA A 38 -16.78 1.51 6.71
N GLU A 39 -16.84 2.67 7.37
CA GLU A 39 -17.52 3.89 6.96
C GLU A 39 -16.59 4.85 6.19
N GLY A 40 -15.31 4.51 6.01
CA GLY A 40 -14.33 5.33 5.30
C GLY A 40 -13.74 6.50 6.10
N ASN A 41 -13.68 6.38 7.44
CA ASN A 41 -13.06 7.37 8.32
C ASN A 41 -11.74 6.87 8.91
N LEU A 42 -10.91 7.81 9.33
CA LEU A 42 -9.71 7.53 10.12
C LEU A 42 -10.04 7.60 11.62
N PRO A 43 -9.31 6.86 12.47
CA PRO A 43 -9.38 7.05 13.91
C PRO A 43 -8.91 8.47 14.30
N GLU A 44 -9.26 8.89 15.52
CA GLU A 44 -8.76 10.13 16.11
C GLU A 44 -7.22 10.18 16.07
N GLY A 45 -6.66 11.34 15.71
CA GLY A 45 -5.21 11.50 15.53
C GLY A 45 -4.67 10.94 14.20
N GLY A 46 -5.49 10.30 13.37
CA GLY A 46 -5.04 9.67 12.12
C GLY A 46 -4.53 10.67 11.08
N TRP A 47 -5.16 11.83 10.98
CA TRP A 47 -4.73 12.90 10.07
C TRP A 47 -3.39 13.51 10.50
N GLU A 48 -3.23 13.73 11.81
CA GLU A 48 -2.02 14.25 12.43
C GLU A 48 -0.84 13.28 12.21
N GLN A 49 -1.10 11.97 12.27
CA GLN A 49 -0.10 10.95 11.94
C GLN A 49 0.36 11.05 10.48
N LEU A 50 -0.57 11.21 9.53
CA LEU A 50 -0.25 11.35 8.11
C LEU A 50 0.52 12.65 7.83
N ASP A 51 0.11 13.75 8.44
CA ASP A 51 0.78 15.04 8.32
C ASP A 51 2.23 14.99 8.85
N ALA A 52 2.47 14.23 9.93
CA ALA A 52 3.78 14.06 10.54
C ALA A 52 4.65 12.96 9.89
N ALA A 53 4.13 12.22 8.91
CA ALA A 53 4.86 11.11 8.28
C ALA A 53 5.95 11.59 7.32
N ASP A 54 7.06 10.85 7.22
CA ASP A 54 8.05 11.02 6.15
C ASP A 54 7.61 10.28 4.87
N ALA A 55 6.90 9.16 5.03
CA ALA A 55 6.33 8.37 3.95
C ALA A 55 4.91 7.90 4.27
N ILE A 56 4.04 7.89 3.27
CA ILE A 56 2.68 7.34 3.36
C ILE A 56 2.57 6.18 2.37
N VAL A 57 2.19 5.00 2.86
CA VAL A 57 1.90 3.83 2.03
C VAL A 57 0.40 3.62 1.97
N PHE A 58 -0.17 3.72 0.77
CA PHE A 58 -1.60 3.58 0.52
C PHE A 58 -1.99 2.11 0.28
N GLY A 59 -2.95 1.60 1.03
CA GLY A 59 -3.48 0.24 0.90
C GLY A 59 -4.98 0.20 0.63
N SER A 60 -5.40 -0.42 -0.47
CA SER A 60 -6.83 -0.68 -0.70
C SER A 60 -7.00 -2.03 -1.38
N PRO A 61 -8.05 -2.81 -1.07
CA PRO A 61 -8.47 -3.87 -1.99
C PRO A 61 -8.91 -3.24 -3.33
N THR A 62 -8.82 -4.02 -4.40
CA THR A 62 -9.46 -3.68 -5.67
C THR A 62 -10.88 -4.24 -5.68
N TYR A 63 -11.87 -3.36 -5.73
CA TYR A 63 -13.28 -3.70 -5.89
C TYR A 63 -13.83 -2.98 -7.12
N MET A 64 -14.54 -3.73 -7.98
CA MET A 64 -15.12 -3.21 -9.23
C MET A 64 -14.13 -2.36 -10.06
N GLY A 65 -12.87 -2.81 -10.14
CA GLY A 65 -11.84 -2.18 -10.95
C GLY A 65 -11.08 -1.01 -10.30
N MET A 66 -11.36 -0.65 -9.05
CA MET A 66 -10.79 0.56 -8.43
C MET A 66 -10.52 0.37 -6.94
N VAL A 67 -9.99 1.39 -6.26
CA VAL A 67 -9.93 1.38 -4.80
C VAL A 67 -11.33 1.20 -4.22
N SER A 68 -11.41 0.61 -3.04
CA SER A 68 -12.65 0.54 -2.26
C SER A 68 -13.26 1.93 -2.04
N TRP A 69 -14.59 1.97 -1.91
CA TRP A 69 -15.31 3.23 -1.68
C TRP A 69 -14.89 3.90 -0.36
N GLN A 70 -14.54 3.12 0.67
CA GLN A 70 -14.02 3.63 1.94
C GLN A 70 -12.68 4.35 1.74
N PHE A 71 -11.75 3.73 1.01
CA PHE A 71 -10.48 4.36 0.67
C PHE A 71 -10.71 5.62 -0.16
N LYS A 72 -11.65 5.58 -1.12
CA LYS A 72 -12.00 6.74 -1.94
C LYS A 72 -12.56 7.89 -1.10
N LYS A 73 -13.41 7.62 -0.10
CA LYS A 73 -13.92 8.63 0.85
C LYS A 73 -12.77 9.27 1.66
N PHE A 74 -11.84 8.47 2.17
CA PHE A 74 -10.61 8.96 2.81
C PHE A 74 -9.79 9.85 1.85
N ALA A 75 -9.58 9.39 0.62
CA ALA A 75 -8.83 10.14 -0.38
C ALA A 75 -9.51 11.48 -0.71
N ASP A 76 -10.83 11.54 -0.79
CA ASP A 76 -11.58 12.79 -1.01
C ASP A 76 -11.47 13.73 0.21
N ALA A 77 -11.50 13.19 1.43
CA ALA A 77 -11.30 13.96 2.66
C ALA A 77 -9.87 14.54 2.78
N SER A 78 -8.88 13.91 2.14
CA SER A 78 -7.50 14.42 2.09
C SER A 78 -7.36 15.73 1.32
N SER A 79 -8.41 16.18 0.62
CA SER A 79 -8.47 17.51 -0.02
C SER A 79 -8.08 18.67 0.92
N LYS A 80 -8.32 18.53 2.24
CA LYS A 80 -7.88 19.50 3.25
C LYS A 80 -6.34 19.59 3.37
N ALA A 81 -5.66 18.45 3.40
CA ALA A 81 -4.19 18.38 3.41
C ALA A 81 -3.60 18.81 2.07
N TRP A 82 -4.27 18.48 0.96
CA TRP A 82 -3.90 18.91 -0.38
C TRP A 82 -3.93 20.44 -0.52
N PHE A 83 -5.01 21.09 -0.08
CA PHE A 83 -5.17 22.54 -0.17
C PHE A 83 -4.07 23.30 0.57
N THR A 84 -3.58 22.73 1.68
CA THR A 84 -2.49 23.28 2.49
C THR A 84 -1.11 22.71 2.12
N ARG A 85 -1.04 21.88 1.08
CA ARG A 85 0.19 21.22 0.59
C ARG A 85 0.95 20.43 1.64
N LYS A 86 0.27 19.94 2.69
CA LYS A 86 0.92 19.28 3.84
C LYS A 86 1.69 18.01 3.48
N TRP A 87 1.29 17.32 2.41
CA TRP A 87 1.92 16.08 1.97
C TRP A 87 2.92 16.28 0.83
N GLN A 88 3.17 17.52 0.42
CA GLN A 88 4.14 17.82 -0.61
C GLN A 88 5.53 17.29 -0.24
N ASP A 89 6.21 16.70 -1.21
CA ASP A 89 7.56 16.13 -1.14
C ASP A 89 7.73 14.93 -0.18
N LYS A 90 6.66 14.48 0.50
CA LYS A 90 6.65 13.19 1.22
C LYS A 90 6.80 12.03 0.23
N LEU A 91 7.33 10.90 0.70
CA LEU A 91 7.30 9.67 -0.09
C LEU A 91 5.90 9.06 -0.09
N ALA A 92 5.48 8.55 -1.24
CA ALA A 92 4.29 7.74 -1.42
C ALA A 92 4.65 6.36 -1.95
N ALA A 93 3.93 5.34 -1.51
CA ALA A 93 3.96 4.00 -2.10
C ALA A 93 2.54 3.41 -2.06
N GLY A 94 2.28 2.33 -2.78
CA GLY A 94 0.95 1.72 -2.80
C GLY A 94 0.96 0.21 -2.89
N PHE A 95 -0.09 -0.39 -2.34
CA PHE A 95 -0.39 -1.79 -2.50
C PHE A 95 -1.88 -2.08 -2.68
N THR A 96 -2.18 -3.18 -3.36
CA THR A 96 -3.54 -3.69 -3.51
C THR A 96 -3.61 -5.21 -3.45
N ASN A 97 -4.81 -5.73 -3.18
CA ASN A 97 -5.18 -7.14 -3.19
C ASN A 97 -6.50 -7.32 -3.94
N SER A 98 -6.65 -8.43 -4.68
CA SER A 98 -7.93 -8.83 -5.27
C SER A 98 -8.05 -10.35 -5.45
N ALA A 99 -9.24 -10.82 -5.81
CA ALA A 99 -9.52 -12.24 -5.95
C ALA A 99 -8.79 -12.91 -7.13
N SER A 100 -8.63 -12.17 -8.23
CA SER A 100 -8.08 -12.69 -9.47
C SER A 100 -6.60 -12.31 -9.64
N LEU A 101 -5.83 -13.15 -10.34
CA LEU A 101 -4.40 -12.93 -10.58
C LEU A 101 -4.09 -11.55 -11.22
N TYR A 102 -4.85 -11.13 -12.24
CA TYR A 102 -4.76 -9.78 -12.81
C TYR A 102 -5.73 -8.83 -12.11
N GLY A 103 -7.03 -9.12 -12.18
CA GLY A 103 -8.09 -8.57 -11.32
C GLY A 103 -8.08 -7.05 -11.17
N ASP A 104 -7.85 -6.33 -12.27
CA ASP A 104 -7.88 -4.85 -12.40
C ASP A 104 -7.01 -4.07 -11.42
N LYS A 105 -6.07 -4.75 -10.76
CA LYS A 105 -5.21 -4.15 -9.75
C LYS A 105 -4.33 -3.03 -10.32
N HIS A 106 -4.04 -3.05 -11.63
CA HIS A 106 -3.33 -1.96 -12.30
C HIS A 106 -4.11 -0.64 -12.24
N THR A 107 -5.43 -0.65 -12.48
CA THR A 107 -6.26 0.56 -12.40
C THR A 107 -6.28 1.13 -10.98
N THR A 108 -6.35 0.25 -9.97
CA THR A 108 -6.22 0.64 -8.56
C THR A 108 -4.85 1.27 -8.27
N MET A 109 -3.77 0.64 -8.72
CA MET A 109 -2.41 1.16 -8.55
C MET A 109 -2.25 2.53 -9.22
N SER A 110 -2.77 2.70 -10.44
CA SER A 110 -2.75 3.97 -11.17
C SER A 110 -3.50 5.08 -10.42
N TYR A 111 -4.64 4.75 -9.79
CA TYR A 111 -5.33 5.70 -8.91
C TYR A 111 -4.47 6.12 -7.71
N LEU A 112 -3.83 5.17 -7.01
CA LEU A 112 -2.95 5.46 -5.86
C LEU A 112 -1.77 6.35 -6.27
N THR A 113 -1.13 6.07 -7.40
CA THR A 113 -0.06 6.91 -7.96
C THR A 113 -0.57 8.31 -8.29
N THR A 114 -1.76 8.40 -8.90
CA THR A 114 -2.37 9.70 -9.26
C THR A 114 -2.71 10.53 -8.01
N LEU A 115 -3.23 9.89 -6.96
CA LEU A 115 -3.49 10.54 -5.67
C LEU A 115 -2.20 11.09 -5.05
N ALA A 116 -1.12 10.31 -5.06
CA ALA A 116 0.19 10.77 -4.61
C ALA A 116 0.67 11.99 -5.40
N MET A 117 0.54 11.97 -6.72
CA MET A 117 0.94 13.08 -7.60
C MET A 117 0.08 14.33 -7.37
N GLN A 118 -1.22 14.20 -7.12
CA GLN A 118 -2.08 15.35 -6.75
C GLN A 118 -1.58 16.04 -5.48
N HIS A 119 -1.12 15.26 -4.50
CA HIS A 119 -0.52 15.76 -3.26
C HIS A 119 0.92 16.26 -3.42
N GLY A 120 1.53 16.15 -4.61
CA GLY A 120 2.92 16.54 -4.84
C GLY A 120 3.93 15.62 -4.15
N MET A 121 3.57 14.35 -3.96
CA MET A 121 4.42 13.34 -3.32
C MET A 121 5.38 12.68 -4.33
N LEU A 122 6.44 12.05 -3.82
CA LEU A 122 7.42 11.30 -4.60
C LEU A 122 7.13 9.80 -4.52
N TRP A 123 6.90 9.16 -5.67
CA TRP A 123 6.43 7.77 -5.71
C TRP A 123 7.56 6.72 -5.65
N VAL A 124 7.42 5.73 -4.75
CA VAL A 124 8.33 4.58 -4.59
C VAL A 124 7.66 3.33 -5.16
N GLY A 125 8.12 2.87 -6.32
CA GLY A 125 7.69 1.60 -6.91
C GLY A 125 8.25 0.36 -6.20
N ALA A 126 7.91 -0.84 -6.67
CA ALA A 126 8.26 -2.11 -6.04
C ALA A 126 9.76 -2.41 -5.96
N GLY A 127 10.52 -2.00 -6.99
CA GLY A 127 11.99 -2.14 -7.03
C GLY A 127 12.55 -3.57 -7.00
N MET A 128 11.69 -4.57 -7.16
CA MET A 128 12.04 -5.98 -7.25
C MET A 128 11.87 -6.44 -8.69
N MET A 129 12.77 -7.29 -9.18
CA MET A 129 12.58 -7.96 -10.47
C MET A 129 11.37 -8.90 -10.40
N PRO A 130 10.58 -9.03 -11.48
CA PRO A 130 9.48 -10.00 -11.51
C PRO A 130 10.03 -11.44 -11.57
N ALA A 131 9.40 -12.36 -10.84
CA ALA A 131 9.68 -13.79 -10.98
C ALA A 131 8.90 -14.36 -12.19
N ASN A 132 9.51 -14.29 -13.38
CA ASN A 132 8.87 -14.59 -14.67
C ASN A 132 9.61 -15.66 -15.51
N THR A 133 10.45 -16.47 -14.87
CA THR A 133 11.11 -17.60 -15.55
C THR A 133 10.21 -18.83 -15.52
N LYS A 134 10.51 -19.84 -16.36
CA LYS A 134 9.77 -21.13 -16.37
C LYS A 134 9.81 -21.87 -15.02
N ALA A 135 10.82 -21.60 -14.20
CA ALA A 135 10.98 -22.20 -12.88
C ALA A 135 10.28 -21.40 -11.77
N SER A 136 9.73 -20.22 -12.07
CA SER A 136 9.11 -19.35 -11.06
C SER A 136 7.79 -19.94 -10.56
N THR A 137 7.56 -19.79 -9.26
CA THR A 137 6.37 -20.24 -8.53
C THR A 137 5.68 -19.04 -7.87
N ARG A 138 4.46 -19.26 -7.36
CA ARG A 138 3.74 -18.23 -6.59
C ARG A 138 4.44 -17.84 -5.28
N ASP A 139 5.36 -18.66 -4.79
CA ASP A 139 6.13 -18.40 -3.57
C ASP A 139 7.34 -17.47 -3.81
N ASP A 140 7.71 -17.22 -5.07
CA ASP A 140 8.79 -16.29 -5.40
C ASP A 140 8.40 -14.82 -5.21
N LEU A 141 9.39 -14.00 -4.85
CA LEU A 141 9.21 -12.56 -4.70
C LEU A 141 8.74 -11.91 -6.01
N ASN A 142 7.78 -11.00 -5.89
CA ASN A 142 7.22 -10.23 -6.99
C ASN A 142 6.79 -11.11 -8.19
N ASN A 143 6.24 -12.30 -7.92
CA ASN A 143 5.74 -13.16 -8.98
C ASN A 143 4.56 -12.54 -9.77
N LEU A 144 3.76 -11.66 -9.14
CA LEU A 144 2.73 -10.88 -9.84
C LEU A 144 3.28 -9.69 -10.66
N GLY A 145 4.57 -9.38 -10.52
CA GLY A 145 5.32 -8.52 -11.44
C GLY A 145 4.90 -7.05 -11.52
N MET A 146 4.28 -6.48 -10.48
CA MET A 146 3.93 -5.06 -10.49
C MET A 146 5.15 -4.20 -10.18
N SER A 147 5.61 -3.40 -11.15
CA SER A 147 6.72 -2.46 -10.93
C SER A 147 6.28 -1.20 -10.20
N ALA A 148 5.04 -0.75 -10.40
CA ALA A 148 4.53 0.50 -9.84
C ALA A 148 4.28 0.41 -8.31
N GLY A 149 4.17 -0.77 -7.72
CA GLY A 149 3.90 -0.96 -6.31
C GLY A 149 3.66 -2.43 -6.01
N LEU A 150 3.05 -2.76 -4.88
CA LEU A 150 2.77 -4.15 -4.52
C LEU A 150 1.37 -4.58 -5.00
N MET A 151 1.26 -5.78 -5.55
CA MET A 151 -0.02 -6.44 -5.77
C MET A 151 0.04 -7.82 -5.16
N THR A 152 -1.08 -8.25 -4.59
CA THR A 152 -1.28 -9.61 -4.08
C THR A 152 -2.57 -10.18 -4.65
N ALA A 153 -2.72 -11.50 -4.63
CA ALA A 153 -3.95 -12.16 -5.07
C ALA A 153 -4.30 -13.30 -4.12
N THR A 154 -5.55 -13.32 -3.66
CA THR A 154 -6.11 -14.38 -2.79
C THR A 154 -7.46 -14.81 -3.33
N PRO A 155 -7.69 -16.09 -3.67
CA PRO A 155 -8.98 -16.56 -4.19
C PRO A 155 -10.16 -16.09 -3.32
N SER A 156 -11.32 -15.85 -3.94
CA SER A 156 -12.49 -15.25 -3.26
C SER A 156 -13.08 -16.12 -2.15
N ASP A 157 -12.83 -17.42 -2.18
CA ASP A 157 -13.25 -18.43 -1.22
C ASP A 157 -12.13 -18.83 -0.24
N ALA A 158 -10.93 -18.28 -0.39
CA ALA A 158 -9.81 -18.53 0.50
C ALA A 158 -9.84 -17.59 1.71
N SER A 159 -9.50 -18.13 2.88
CA SER A 159 -9.36 -17.36 4.09
C SER A 159 -8.10 -16.48 4.07
N VAL A 160 -8.02 -15.56 5.03
CA VAL A 160 -6.83 -14.71 5.24
C VAL A 160 -5.58 -15.55 5.54
N ASP A 161 -5.72 -16.77 6.06
CA ASP A 161 -4.60 -17.67 6.37
C ASP A 161 -4.06 -18.44 5.16
N GLU A 162 -4.81 -18.46 4.08
CA GLU A 162 -4.44 -19.08 2.81
C GLU A 162 -3.80 -18.10 1.81
N MET A 163 -3.46 -16.88 2.26
CA MET A 163 -2.71 -15.93 1.45
C MET A 163 -1.36 -16.52 1.03
N VAL A 164 -1.01 -16.32 -0.25
CA VAL A 164 0.22 -16.85 -0.86
C VAL A 164 1.46 -16.39 -0.07
N PRO A 165 2.33 -17.30 0.41
CA PRO A 165 3.54 -16.95 1.15
C PRO A 165 4.46 -15.99 0.41
N GLY A 166 4.64 -16.18 -0.90
CA GLY A 166 5.44 -15.29 -1.76
C GLY A 166 4.91 -13.87 -1.83
N ASP A 167 3.58 -13.68 -1.80
CA ASP A 167 2.97 -12.34 -1.77
C ASP A 167 3.24 -11.63 -0.45
N LEU A 168 3.19 -12.35 0.69
CA LEU A 168 3.52 -11.80 2.00
C LEU A 168 5.03 -11.53 2.13
N ALA A 169 5.89 -12.38 1.56
CA ALA A 169 7.32 -12.12 1.48
C ALA A 169 7.64 -10.89 0.62
N THR A 170 6.92 -10.72 -0.50
CA THR A 170 6.99 -9.53 -1.35
C THR A 170 6.54 -8.29 -0.60
N ALA A 171 5.49 -8.40 0.24
CA ALA A 171 5.02 -7.29 1.07
C ALA A 171 6.08 -6.82 2.08
N ARG A 172 6.78 -7.74 2.75
CA ARG A 172 7.91 -7.40 3.63
C ARG A 172 9.06 -6.74 2.87
N ALA A 173 9.47 -7.32 1.75
CA ALA A 173 10.52 -6.74 0.91
C ALA A 173 10.15 -5.35 0.38
N PHE A 174 8.87 -5.13 0.05
CA PHE A 174 8.33 -3.83 -0.33
C PHE A 174 8.40 -2.82 0.82
N GLY A 175 8.00 -3.20 2.03
CA GLY A 175 8.14 -2.37 3.24
C GLY A 175 9.59 -1.95 3.49
N ALA A 176 10.53 -2.90 3.42
CA ALA A 176 11.96 -2.64 3.57
C ALA A 176 12.49 -1.65 2.52
N ARG A 177 12.01 -1.76 1.27
CA ARG A 177 12.34 -0.81 0.22
C ARG A 177 11.82 0.60 0.50
N VAL A 178 10.57 0.74 0.95
CA VAL A 178 10.00 2.04 1.31
C VAL A 178 10.83 2.69 2.43
N ALA A 179 11.20 1.92 3.45
CA ALA A 179 12.08 2.40 4.51
C ALA A 179 13.47 2.83 4.01
N ALA A 180 14.08 2.03 3.13
CA ALA A 180 15.36 2.37 2.51
C ALA A 180 15.28 3.62 1.63
N ALA A 181 14.15 3.86 0.95
CA ALA A 181 13.91 5.07 0.19
C ALA A 181 13.74 6.29 1.12
N ALA A 182 12.96 6.15 2.19
CA ALA A 182 12.75 7.22 3.17
C ALA A 182 14.07 7.65 3.84
N ALA A 183 14.96 6.70 4.10
CA ALA A 183 16.28 6.99 4.68
C ALA A 183 17.20 7.82 3.76
N ARG A 184 16.93 7.89 2.45
CA ARG A 184 17.74 8.66 1.49
C ARG A 184 17.34 10.13 1.40
N LEU A 185 16.09 10.46 1.76
CA LEU A 185 15.59 11.82 1.77
C LEU A 185 15.91 12.42 3.14
N ALA A 186 17.07 13.07 3.22
CA ALA A 186 17.53 13.85 4.36
C ALA A 186 17.06 15.30 4.23
#